data_AF-A0A6B2XNG5-F1
#
_entry.id   AF-A0A6B2XNG5-F1
#
_cell.length_a   1.000
_cell.length_b   1.000
_cell.length_c   1.000
_cell.angle_alpha   90.00
_cell.angle_beta   90.00
_cell.angle_gamma   90.00
#
_symmetry.space_group_name_H-M   'P 1'
#
loop_
_entity.id
_entity.type
_entity.pdbx_description
1 polymer ?
#
loop_
_entity_poly.entity_id
_entity_poly.type
_entity_poly.pdbx_seq_one_letter_code
_entity_poly.pdbx_strand_id
1 'polypeptide(L)'
;SIGLIISQLVVKDNNLKDAIARTVGGIVPMIPEGLVLLTSVAFAIGVIRLGRKQCLVQELPAIEGLARVDVVCLDKTGTLTEGGMDVTELRPLGGAQDAYVKKVLGALGESDPRPNASLQAIIDAYPDSAEW
;
A
#
# COMPACT_ATOMS: atom_id res chain seq x y z
N SER A 1 26.69 18.96 -36.55
CA SER A 1 27.25 17.65 -36.94
C SER A 1 28.03 17.69 -38.26
N ILE A 2 27.49 18.24 -39.34
CA ILE A 2 28.17 18.32 -40.67
C ILE A 2 29.48 19.13 -40.63
N GLY A 3 29.52 20.24 -39.88
CA GLY A 3 30.72 21.09 -39.77
C GLY A 3 31.94 20.40 -39.11
N LEU A 4 31.72 19.45 -38.19
CA LEU A 4 32.80 18.67 -37.57
C LEU A 4 33.41 17.66 -38.53
N ILE A 5 32.60 17.08 -39.42
CA ILE A 5 33.04 16.11 -40.43
C ILE A 5 33.91 16.81 -41.49
N ILE A 6 33.49 18.00 -41.94
CA ILE A 6 34.24 18.80 -42.92
C ILE A 6 35.58 19.28 -42.32
N SER A 7 35.57 19.73 -41.06
CA SER A 7 36.80 20.15 -40.38
C SER A 7 37.80 19.01 -40.15
N GLN A 8 37.34 17.76 -39.96
CA GLN A 8 38.22 16.60 -39.82
C GLN A 8 38.83 16.17 -41.16
N LEU A 9 38.09 16.28 -42.27
CA LEU A 9 38.56 15.94 -43.62
C LEU A 9 39.57 16.94 -44.19
N VAL A 10 39.46 18.23 -43.82
CA VAL A 10 40.30 19.30 -44.38
C VAL A 10 41.59 19.52 -43.58
N VAL A 11 41.66 19.11 -42.31
CA VAL A 11 42.73 19.58 -41.40
C VAL A 11 43.84 18.56 -41.11
N LYS A 12 43.72 17.24 -41.33
CA LYS A 12 44.81 16.35 -40.87
C LYS A 12 44.90 14.96 -41.51
N ASP A 13 46.09 14.65 -42.02
CA ASP A 13 46.74 13.33 -42.00
C ASP A 13 46.82 12.81 -40.55
N ASN A 14 45.70 12.35 -39.99
CA ASN A 14 45.66 11.79 -38.64
C ASN A 14 45.29 10.32 -38.68
N ASN A 15 46.11 9.53 -37.99
CA ASN A 15 45.93 8.12 -37.69
C ASN A 15 44.45 7.80 -37.38
N LEU A 16 43.84 6.84 -38.07
CA LEU A 16 42.45 6.38 -37.88
C LEU A 16 42.08 6.18 -36.39
N LYS A 17 43.07 5.80 -35.57
CA LYS A 17 42.97 5.65 -34.11
C LYS A 17 42.55 6.94 -33.39
N ASP A 18 43.07 8.10 -33.80
CA ASP A 18 42.76 9.40 -33.19
C ASP A 18 41.34 9.88 -33.53
N ALA A 19 40.89 9.62 -34.76
CA ALA A 19 39.54 9.95 -35.20
C ALA A 19 38.49 9.12 -34.43
N ILE A 20 38.76 7.83 -34.21
CA ILE A 20 37.92 6.94 -33.40
C ILE A 20 37.90 7.41 -31.94
N ALA A 21 39.06 7.69 -31.34
CA ALA A 21 39.15 8.14 -29.95
C ALA A 21 38.36 9.43 -29.69
N ARG A 22 38.44 10.40 -30.61
CA ARG A 22 37.67 11.66 -30.51
C ARG A 22 36.16 11.46 -30.65
N THR A 23 35.74 10.54 -31.50
CA THR A 23 34.31 10.22 -31.70
C THR A 23 33.74 9.54 -30.45
N VAL A 24 34.45 8.55 -29.88
CA VAL A 24 34.06 7.91 -28.63
C VAL A 24 34.04 8.91 -27.48
N GLY A 25 35.07 9.75 -27.36
CA GLY A 25 35.14 10.79 -26.32
C GLY A 25 34.01 11.83 -26.39
N GLY A 26 33.44 12.06 -27.58
CA GLY A 26 32.27 12.92 -27.74
C GLY A 26 30.92 12.23 -27.42
N ILE A 27 30.83 10.92 -27.59
CA ILE A 27 29.59 10.14 -27.39
C ILE A 27 29.41 9.73 -25.92
N VAL A 28 30.48 9.37 -25.21
CA VAL A 28 30.43 8.94 -23.80
C VAL A 28 29.68 9.94 -22.90
N PRO A 29 29.96 11.26 -22.92
CA PRO A 29 29.23 12.22 -22.07
C PRO A 29 27.76 12.46 -22.49
N MET A 30 27.33 11.99 -23.66
CA MET A 30 25.91 12.02 -24.05
C MET A 30 25.09 10.90 -23.40
N ILE A 31 25.73 9.88 -22.82
CA ILE A 31 25.04 8.84 -22.06
C ILE A 31 24.61 9.45 -20.72
N PRO A 32 23.31 9.54 -20.41
CA PRO A 32 22.83 10.22 -19.22
C PRO A 32 22.95 9.31 -17.99
N GLU A 33 24.16 8.88 -17.65
CA GLU A 33 24.43 7.99 -16.50
C GLU A 33 23.89 8.61 -15.19
N GLY A 34 23.99 9.94 -15.06
CA GLY A 34 23.41 10.67 -13.94
C GLY A 34 21.89 10.57 -13.84
N LEU A 35 21.18 10.46 -14.96
CA LEU A 35 19.71 10.35 -14.95
C LEU A 35 19.27 9.02 -14.35
N VAL A 36 19.91 7.92 -14.78
CA VAL A 36 19.62 6.56 -14.27
C VAL A 36 19.91 6.46 -12.77
N LEU A 37 21.01 7.09 -12.33
CA LEU A 37 21.37 7.13 -10.92
C LEU A 37 20.34 7.95 -10.10
N LEU A 38 19.95 9.12 -10.59
CA LEU A 38 18.96 9.96 -9.92
C LEU A 38 17.60 9.28 -9.81
N THR A 39 17.12 8.61 -10.87
CA THR A 39 15.85 7.86 -10.83
C THR A 39 15.92 6.72 -9.82
N SER A 40 17.05 6.00 -9.76
CA SER A 40 17.22 4.88 -8.83
C SER A 40 17.18 5.35 -7.36
N VAL A 41 17.85 6.46 -7.06
CA VAL A 41 17.83 7.09 -5.73
C VAL A 41 16.43 7.61 -5.38
N ALA A 42 15.75 8.26 -6.33
CA ALA A 42 14.40 8.76 -6.13
C ALA A 42 13.42 7.63 -5.80
N PHE A 43 13.49 6.50 -6.53
CA PHE A 43 12.67 5.32 -6.24
C PHE A 43 13.00 4.70 -4.88
N ALA A 44 14.28 4.54 -4.53
CA ALA A 44 14.69 4.01 -3.24
C ALA A 44 14.13 4.84 -2.08
N ILE A 45 14.23 6.17 -2.17
CA ILE A 45 13.64 7.09 -1.19
C ILE A 45 12.10 6.95 -1.16
N GLY A 46 11.47 6.81 -2.34
CA GLY A 46 10.03 6.58 -2.47
C GLY A 46 9.55 5.32 -1.75
N VAL A 47 10.22 4.18 -1.96
CA VAL A 47 9.95 2.90 -1.28
C VAL A 47 10.09 3.06 0.24
N ILE A 48 11.20 3.65 0.71
CA ILE A 48 11.44 3.84 2.16
C ILE A 48 10.33 4.71 2.78
N ARG A 49 9.93 5.79 2.09
CA ARG A 49 8.90 6.71 2.59
C ARG A 49 7.52 6.07 2.63
N LEU A 50 7.18 5.23 1.65
CA LEU A 50 5.93 4.47 1.64
C LEU A 50 5.93 3.36 2.70
N GLY A 51 7.05 2.64 2.85
CA GLY A 51 7.22 1.61 3.89
C GLY A 51 7.07 2.19 5.31
N ARG A 52 7.59 3.39 5.58
CA ARG A 52 7.37 4.09 6.86
C ARG A 52 5.89 4.40 7.14
N LYS A 53 5.05 4.50 6.11
CA LYS A 53 3.60 4.68 6.21
C LYS A 53 2.83 3.36 6.17
N GLN A 54 3.49 2.23 6.45
CA GLN A 54 2.89 0.89 6.38
C GLN A 54 2.34 0.53 4.99
N CYS A 55 2.87 1.14 3.92
CA CYS A 55 2.53 0.81 2.54
C CYS A 55 3.63 -0.08 1.93
N LEU A 56 3.29 -1.34 1.66
CA LEU A 56 4.19 -2.29 1.02
C LEU A 56 4.13 -2.13 -0.51
N VAL A 57 5.23 -1.65 -1.09
CA VAL A 57 5.41 -1.57 -2.55
C VAL A 57 6.12 -2.84 -3.02
N GLN A 58 5.45 -3.64 -3.86
CA GLN A 58 6.00 -4.91 -4.37
C GLN A 58 6.83 -4.73 -5.64
N GLU A 59 6.49 -3.73 -6.47
CA GLU A 59 7.22 -3.42 -7.70
C GLU A 59 7.35 -1.90 -7.90
N LEU A 60 8.45 -1.46 -8.52
CA LEU A 60 8.71 -0.03 -8.78
C LEU A 60 7.61 0.66 -9.62
N PRO A 61 7.00 0.04 -10.65
CA PRO A 61 5.90 0.64 -11.41
C PRO A 61 4.67 0.98 -10.54
N ALA A 62 4.49 0.31 -9.40
CA ALA A 62 3.39 0.62 -8.49
C ALA A 62 3.53 2.02 -7.86
N ILE A 63 4.76 2.53 -7.68
CA ILE A 63 5.01 3.90 -7.18
C ILE A 63 4.54 4.92 -8.21
N GLU A 64 4.83 4.69 -9.49
CA GLU A 64 4.41 5.58 -10.58
C GLU A 64 2.90 5.56 -10.75
N GLY A 65 2.30 4.37 -10.65
CA GLY A 65 0.85 4.19 -10.65
C GLY A 65 0.20 4.97 -9.51
N LEU A 66 0.66 4.77 -8.27
CA LEU A 66 0.12 5.43 -7.08
C LEU A 66 0.20 6.97 -7.17
N ALA A 67 1.23 7.52 -7.81
CA ALA A 67 1.36 8.96 -8.01
C ALA A 67 0.32 9.55 -8.98
N ARG A 68 -0.34 8.71 -9.79
CA ARG A 68 -1.35 9.09 -10.80
C ARG A 68 -2.76 8.63 -10.44
N VAL A 69 -2.95 7.90 -9.33
CA VAL A 69 -4.28 7.44 -8.94
C VAL A 69 -5.11 8.63 -8.44
N ASP A 70 -6.26 8.86 -9.08
CA ASP A 70 -7.23 9.87 -8.66
C ASP A 70 -8.44 9.26 -7.90
N VAL A 71 -8.58 7.93 -7.93
CA VAL A 71 -9.73 7.20 -7.35
C VAL A 71 -9.24 6.10 -6.44
N VAL A 72 -9.73 6.10 -5.19
CA VAL A 72 -9.46 5.04 -4.22
C VAL A 72 -10.72 4.18 -4.06
N CYS A 73 -10.61 2.91 -4.43
CA CYS A 73 -11.65 1.92 -4.14
C CYS A 73 -11.35 1.30 -2.78
N LEU A 74 -12.29 1.43 -1.84
CA LEU A 74 -12.22 0.80 -0.53
C LEU A 74 -13.19 -0.38 -0.49
N ASP A 75 -12.71 -1.52 -0.01
CA ASP A 75 -13.62 -2.62 0.34
C ASP A 75 -14.22 -2.36 1.74
N LYS A 76 -15.45 -2.83 1.98
CA LYS A 76 -16.13 -2.58 3.26
C LYS A 76 -15.63 -3.54 4.34
N THR A 77 -15.70 -4.84 4.06
CA THR A 77 -15.42 -5.90 5.04
C THR A 77 -13.92 -6.06 5.22
N GLY A 78 -13.42 -5.93 6.45
CA GLY A 78 -11.99 -6.11 6.75
C GLY A 78 -11.09 -4.93 6.36
N THR A 79 -11.63 -3.85 5.79
CA THR A 79 -10.91 -2.58 5.56
C THR A 79 -11.59 -1.40 6.25
N LEU A 80 -12.89 -1.20 6.05
CA LEU A 80 -13.66 -0.16 6.76
C LEU A 80 -14.31 -0.66 8.04
N THR A 81 -14.69 -1.94 8.08
CA THR A 81 -15.27 -2.58 9.25
C THR A 81 -14.34 -3.68 9.75
N GLU A 82 -14.14 -3.76 11.06
CA GLU A 82 -13.52 -4.93 11.67
C GLU A 82 -14.40 -6.16 11.39
N GLY A 83 -13.78 -7.34 11.30
CA GLY A 83 -14.47 -8.60 10.97
C GLY A 83 -15.35 -9.15 12.10
N GLY A 84 -16.06 -8.27 12.82
CA GLY A 84 -16.88 -8.57 13.98
C GLY A 84 -18.25 -7.91 13.91
N MET A 85 -19.20 -8.41 14.70
CA MET A 85 -20.50 -7.80 14.91
C MET A 85 -20.55 -7.34 16.36
N ASP A 86 -20.97 -6.10 16.59
CA ASP A 86 -21.12 -5.54 17.94
C ASP A 86 -22.59 -5.22 18.22
N VAL A 87 -23.02 -5.46 19.47
CA VAL A 87 -24.35 -5.05 19.92
C VAL A 87 -24.35 -3.54 20.22
N THR A 88 -25.15 -2.78 19.47
CA THR A 88 -25.26 -1.32 19.67
C THR A 88 -26.26 -0.94 20.75
N GLU A 89 -27.40 -1.62 20.83
CA GLU A 89 -28.49 -1.25 21.75
C GLU A 89 -29.36 -2.47 22.11
N LEU A 90 -29.82 -2.52 23.36
CA LEU A 90 -30.85 -3.46 23.82
C LEU A 90 -32.15 -2.69 24.07
N ARG A 91 -33.24 -3.08 23.41
CA ARG A 91 -34.57 -2.49 23.62
C ARG A 91 -35.54 -3.53 24.18
N PRO A 92 -35.86 -3.49 25.48
CA PRO A 92 -36.83 -4.41 26.08
C PRO A 92 -38.23 -4.13 25.55
N LEU A 93 -38.99 -5.20 25.29
CA LEU A 93 -40.41 -5.11 24.98
C LEU A 93 -41.23 -5.32 26.26
N GLY A 94 -42.32 -4.57 26.41
CA GLY A 94 -43.30 -4.79 27.50
C GLY A 94 -42.83 -4.43 28.92
N GLY A 95 -41.81 -3.57 29.06
CA GLY A 95 -41.32 -3.13 30.37
C GLY A 95 -40.49 -4.18 31.12
N ALA A 96 -40.00 -5.20 30.42
CA ALA A 96 -39.03 -6.13 30.98
C ALA A 96 -37.79 -5.36 31.48
N GLN A 97 -37.28 -5.75 32.65
CA GLN A 97 -36.11 -5.12 33.23
C GLN A 97 -34.87 -5.51 32.42
N ASP A 98 -34.08 -4.51 31.99
CA ASP A 98 -32.83 -4.70 31.25
C ASP A 98 -31.91 -5.73 31.91
N ALA A 99 -31.80 -5.71 33.24
CA ALA A 99 -30.95 -6.63 33.99
C ALA A 99 -31.37 -8.10 33.79
N TYR A 100 -32.67 -8.38 33.78
CA TYR A 100 -33.19 -9.72 33.54
C TYR A 100 -32.92 -10.18 32.11
N VAL A 101 -33.17 -9.30 31.13
CA VAL A 101 -32.94 -9.60 29.71
C VAL A 101 -31.47 -9.88 29.43
N LYS A 102 -30.55 -9.10 30.01
CA LYS A 102 -29.10 -9.31 29.87
C LYS A 102 -28.66 -10.66 30.44
N LYS A 103 -29.17 -11.05 31.62
CA LYS A 103 -28.88 -12.36 32.23
C LYS A 103 -29.38 -13.52 31.35
N VAL A 104 -30.58 -13.41 30.77
CA VAL A 104 -31.10 -14.43 29.83
C VAL A 104 -30.26 -14.52 28.55
N LEU A 105 -29.81 -13.38 28.01
CA LEU A 105 -28.98 -13.35 26.81
C LEU A 105 -27.60 -14.00 27.04
N GLY A 106 -26.97 -13.77 28.19
CA GLY A 106 -25.73 -14.43 28.58
C GLY A 106 -25.88 -15.94 28.68
N ALA A 107 -26.90 -16.41 29.40
CA ALA A 107 -27.21 -17.83 29.54
C ALA A 107 -27.55 -18.52 28.20
N LEU A 108 -28.25 -17.81 27.30
CA LEU A 108 -28.53 -18.30 25.94
C LEU A 108 -27.23 -18.47 25.14
N GLY A 109 -26.31 -17.53 25.29
CA GLY A 109 -24.99 -17.56 24.66
C GLY A 109 -24.16 -18.78 25.04
N GLU A 110 -24.06 -19.10 26.34
CA GLU A 110 -23.32 -20.27 26.80
C GLU A 110 -23.94 -21.61 26.38
N SER A 111 -25.25 -21.63 26.12
CA SER A 111 -25.95 -22.85 25.74
C SER A 111 -25.62 -23.35 24.32
N ASP A 112 -25.09 -22.48 23.45
CA ASP A 112 -24.69 -22.84 22.09
C ASP A 112 -23.19 -23.12 22.01
N PRO A 113 -22.76 -24.37 21.76
CA PRO A 113 -21.33 -24.71 21.65
C PRO A 113 -20.66 -24.16 20.37
N ARG A 114 -21.41 -23.60 19.42
CA ARG A 114 -20.89 -23.00 18.19
C ARG A 114 -21.67 -21.73 17.81
N PRO A 115 -21.50 -20.63 18.56
CA PRO A 115 -22.24 -19.41 18.33
C PRO A 115 -21.92 -18.81 16.95
N ASN A 116 -22.96 -18.32 16.27
CA ASN A 116 -22.79 -17.51 15.05
C ASN A 116 -22.34 -16.09 15.41
N ALA A 117 -21.97 -15.27 14.41
CA ALA A 117 -21.48 -13.90 14.64
C ALA A 117 -22.44 -13.02 15.47
N SER A 118 -23.75 -13.19 15.31
CA SER A 118 -24.76 -12.45 16.09
C SER A 118 -24.80 -12.89 17.54
N LEU A 119 -24.73 -14.20 17.80
CA LEU A 119 -24.74 -14.72 19.17
C LEU A 119 -23.42 -14.43 19.88
N GLN A 120 -22.30 -14.47 19.15
CA GLN A 120 -20.99 -14.05 19.68
C GLN A 120 -21.01 -12.58 20.10
N ALA A 121 -21.56 -11.69 19.27
CA ALA A 121 -21.75 -10.27 19.63
C ALA A 121 -22.55 -10.09 20.92
N ILE A 122 -23.58 -10.92 21.12
CA ILE A 122 -24.44 -10.90 22.30
C ILE A 122 -23.67 -11.40 23.54
N ILE A 123 -22.91 -12.49 23.42
CA ILE A 123 -22.06 -13.05 24.48
C ILE A 123 -21.03 -12.00 24.93
N ASP A 124 -20.36 -11.36 23.98
CA ASP A 124 -19.32 -10.37 24.26
C ASP A 124 -19.91 -9.11 24.94
N ALA A 125 -21.12 -8.71 24.56
CA ALA A 125 -21.82 -7.57 25.17
C ALA A 125 -22.45 -7.88 26.53
N TYR A 126 -22.91 -9.12 26.75
CA TYR A 126 -23.63 -9.56 27.94
C TYR A 126 -23.12 -10.93 28.43
N PRO A 127 -21.89 -10.99 28.98
CA PRO A 127 -21.34 -12.23 29.51
C PRO A 127 -22.17 -12.74 30.68
N ASP A 128 -22.26 -14.06 30.85
CA ASP A 128 -23.00 -14.62 31.97
C ASP A 128 -22.34 -14.21 33.29
N SER A 129 -23.16 -13.67 34.18
CA SER A 129 -22.80 -13.52 35.58
C SER A 129 -23.25 -14.80 36.26
N ALA A 130 -22.32 -15.67 36.64
CA ALA A 130 -22.54 -16.98 37.26
C ALA A 130 -23.42 -17.02 38.55
N GLU A 131 -24.04 -15.91 38.92
CA GLU A 131 -25.04 -15.80 39.98
C GLU A 131 -26.43 -16.10 39.41
N TRP A 132 -26.81 -17.39 39.34
CA TRP A 132 -28.18 -17.78 39.05
C TRP A 132 -29.07 -17.72 40.29
#